data_AF-A0A1L8W9S0-F1
#
_entry.id   AF-A0A1L8W9S0-F1
#
_cell.length_a   1.000
_cell.length_b   1.000
_cell.length_c   1.000
_cell.angle_alpha   90.00
_cell.angle_beta   90.00
_cell.angle_gamma   90.00
#
_symmetry.space_group_name_H-M   'P 1'
#
loop_
_entity.id
_entity.type
_entity.pdbx_description
1 polymer ?
#
loop_
_entity_poly.entity_id
_entity_poly.type
_entity_poly.pdbx_seq_one_letter_code
_entity_poly.pdbx_strand_id
1 'polypeptide(L)' 'MNQRTKNYYLAKIMKQMFLSECKGLKKSGSFQYTLGKVYYKKVDKQLTIEITIKSHLFKFTEKINNSTDMQ' A
#
# COMPACT_ATOMS: atom_id res chain seq x y z
N MET A 1 22.87 3.53 8.77
CA MET A 1 21.64 3.72 7.97
C MET A 1 20.55 4.29 8.88
N ASN A 2 19.89 5.39 8.51
CA ASN A 2 18.87 6.04 9.34
C ASN A 2 17.65 5.11 9.53
N GLN A 3 17.15 4.95 10.77
CA GLN A 3 16.00 4.11 11.08
C GLN A 3 14.75 4.48 10.26
N ARG A 4 14.56 5.78 9.97
CA ARG A 4 13.48 6.25 9.10
C ARG A 4 13.64 5.77 7.67
N THR A 5 14.87 5.77 7.15
CA THR A 5 15.20 5.22 5.82
C THR A 5 14.94 3.71 5.76
N LYS A 6 15.32 2.96 6.81
CA LYS A 6 14.99 1.53 6.92
C LYS A 6 13.47 1.29 6.87
N ASN A 7 12.72 2.06 7.65
CA ASN A 7 11.26 1.96 7.68
C ASN A 7 10.62 2.34 6.33
N TYR A 8 11.18 3.31 5.62
CA TYR A 8 10.72 3.67 4.28
C TYR A 8 10.88 2.51 3.28
N TYR A 9 12.02 1.81 3.29
CA TYR A 9 12.21 0.63 2.44
C TYR A 9 11.26 -0.51 2.80
N LEU A 10 11.05 -0.77 4.09
CA LEU A 10 10.04 -1.73 4.55
C LEU A 10 8.65 -1.35 4.06
N ALA A 11 8.26 -0.07 4.15
CA ALA A 11 6.98 0.40 3.65
C ALA A 11 6.86 0.21 2.13
N LYS A 12 7.92 0.45 1.34
CA LYS A 12 7.92 0.14 -0.09
C LYS A 12 7.69 -1.34 -0.38
N ILE A 13 8.29 -2.24 0.39
CA ILE A 13 8.09 -3.69 0.23
C ILE A 13 6.64 -4.06 0.59
N MET A 14 6.13 -3.57 1.73
CA MET A 14 4.74 -3.81 2.14
C MET A 14 3.73 -3.29 1.12
N LYS A 15 3.99 -2.15 0.47
CA LYS A 15 3.17 -1.65 -0.64
C LYS A 15 3.12 -2.67 -1.78
N GLN A 16 4.26 -3.23 -2.20
CA GLN A 16 4.30 -4.19 -3.30
C GLN A 16 3.58 -5.49 -2.96
N MET A 17 3.75 -5.99 -1.73
CA MET A 17 3.01 -7.15 -1.23
C MET A 17 1.51 -6.90 -1.29
N PHE A 18 1.05 -5.79 -0.70
CA PHE A 18 -0.36 -5.38 -0.74
C PHE A 18 -0.89 -5.31 -2.18
N LEU A 19 -0.15 -4.68 -3.11
CA LEU A 19 -0.56 -4.57 -4.51
C LEU A 19 -0.71 -5.94 -5.21
N SER A 20 0.14 -6.91 -4.86
CA SER A 20 0.05 -8.27 -5.41
C SER A 20 -1.14 -9.08 -4.85
N GLU A 21 -1.52 -8.81 -3.60
CA GLU A 21 -2.60 -9.51 -2.90
C GLU A 21 -3.97 -8.89 -3.18
N CYS A 22 -4.01 -7.59 -3.50
CA CYS A 22 -5.25 -6.82 -3.54
C CYS A 22 -6.03 -6.96 -4.87
N LYS A 23 -6.51 -8.17 -5.16
CA LYS A 23 -7.47 -8.39 -6.25
C LYS A 23 -8.87 -7.93 -5.82
N GLY A 24 -9.56 -7.15 -6.66
CA GLY A 24 -10.95 -6.74 -6.40
C GLY A 24 -11.15 -5.80 -5.20
N LEU A 25 -10.27 -4.81 -5.04
CA LEU A 25 -10.33 -3.84 -3.94
C LEU A 25 -11.70 -3.15 -3.77
N LYS A 26 -12.18 -3.09 -2.53
CA LYS A 26 -13.30 -2.24 -2.10
C LYS A 26 -12.88 -0.75 -2.12
N LYS A 27 -13.80 0.16 -1.78
CA LYS A 27 -13.51 1.61 -1.71
C LYS A 27 -12.44 1.96 -0.67
N SER A 28 -12.38 1.23 0.44
CA SER A 28 -11.35 1.39 1.46
C SER A 28 -11.26 0.15 2.33
N GLY A 29 -10.15 -0.01 3.04
CA GLY A 29 -9.96 -1.10 3.98
C GLY A 29 -8.56 -1.10 4.56
N SER A 30 -8.22 -2.17 5.27
CA SER A 30 -6.88 -2.34 5.83
C SER A 30 -6.41 -3.78 5.85
N PHE A 31 -5.10 -3.96 5.74
CA PHE A 31 -4.39 -5.22 5.86
C PHE A 31 -3.40 -5.12 7.02
N GLN A 32 -3.38 -6.16 7.86
CA GLN A 32 -2.43 -6.27 8.95
C GLN A 32 -1.27 -7.18 8.51
N TYR A 33 -0.05 -6.68 8.63
CA TYR A 33 1.18 -7.43 8.40
C TYR A 33 1.95 -7.54 9.72
N THR A 34 2.91 -8.47 9.78
CA THR A 34 3.76 -8.69 10.97
C THR A 34 4.50 -7.42 11.42
N LEU A 35 4.92 -6.59 10.47
CA LEU A 35 5.73 -5.40 10.74
C LEU A 35 4.94 -4.08 10.75
N GLY A 36 3.63 -4.12 10.49
CA GLY A 36 2.84 -2.90 10.38
C GLY A 36 1.47 -3.11 9.76
N LYS A 37 0.76 -2.00 9.55
CA LYS A 37 -0.58 -2.00 8.97
C LYS A 37 -0.59 -1.20 7.68
N VAL A 38 -1.30 -1.70 6.68
CA VAL A 38 -1.64 -0.97 5.46
C VAL A 38 -3.10 -0.56 5.55
N TYR A 39 -3.38 0.73 5.39
CA TYR A 39 -4.71 1.25 5.10
C TYR A 39 -4.75 1.70 3.65
N TYR A 40 -5.87 1.48 2.97
CA TYR A 40 -6.02 1.92 1.59
C TYR A 40 -7.36 2.60 1.37
N LYS A 41 -7.37 3.51 0.40
CA LYS A 41 -8.57 4.17 -0.11
C LYS A 41 -8.48 4.28 -1.62
N LYS A 42 -9.46 3.71 -2.30
CA LYS A 42 -9.68 3.81 -3.74
C LYS A 42 -10.73 4.89 -4.02
N VAL A 43 -10.36 5.89 -4.80
CA VAL A 43 -11.25 6.92 -5.33
C VAL A 43 -10.99 7.00 -6.82
N ASP A 44 -12.03 6.75 -7.63
CA ASP A 44 -11.96 6.68 -9.09
C ASP A 44 -10.83 5.75 -9.58
N LYS A 45 -9.83 6.32 -10.27
CA LYS A 45 -8.65 5.64 -10.82
C LYS A 45 -7.40 5.83 -9.95
N GLN A 46 -7.57 6.20 -8.68
CA GLN A 46 -6.46 6.44 -7.76
C GLN A 46 -6.57 5.58 -6.52
N LEU A 47 -5.45 4.96 -6.15
CA LEU A 47 -5.29 4.19 -4.93
C LEU A 47 -4.33 4.91 -4.01
N THR A 48 -4.84 5.39 -2.88
CA THR A 48 -4.02 5.88 -1.77
C THR A 48 -3.72 4.71 -0.84
N ILE A 49 -2.45 4.55 -0.48
CA ILE A 49 -1.94 3.49 0.40
C ILE A 49 -1.16 4.15 1.54
N GLU A 50 -1.60 3.91 2.76
CA GLU A 50 -1.02 4.44 3.99
C GLU A 50 -0.45 3.29 4.81
N ILE A 51 0.86 3.31 5.05
CA ILE A 51 1.58 2.23 5.70
C ILE A 51 2.16 2.73 7.01
N THR A 52 1.73 2.11 8.10
CA THR A 52 2.19 2.43 9.46
C THR A 52 3.16 1.35 9.92
N ILE A 53 4.39 1.76 10.23
CA ILE A 53 5.44 0.90 10.80
C ILE A 53 5.94 1.59 12.08
N LYS A 54 5.66 0.97 13.24
CA LYS A 54 5.88 1.59 14.56
C LYS A 54 5.15 2.95 14.63
N SER A 55 5.88 4.04 14.92
CA SER A 55 5.38 5.41 14.97
C SER A 55 5.48 6.18 13.64
N HIS A 56 5.89 5.53 12.54
CA HIS A 56 6.07 6.20 11.26
C HIS A 56 4.95 5.86 10.28
N LEU A 57 4.39 6.89 9.66
CA LEU A 57 3.42 6.78 8.58
C LEU A 57 4.09 7.12 7.25
N PHE A 58 3.88 6.27 6.25
CA PHE A 58 4.31 6.48 4.88
C PHE A 58 3.10 6.43 3.95
N LYS A 59 3.00 7.38 3.03
CA LYS A 59 1.88 7.48 2.08
C LYS A 59 2.36 7.29 0.66
N PHE A 60 1.66 6.46 -0.09
CA PHE A 60 1.89 6.19 -1.50
C PHE A 60 0.60 6.37 -2.29
N THR A 61 0.74 6.73 -3.56
CA THR A 61 -0.39 6.96 -4.45
C THR A 61 -0.12 6.28 -5.79
N GLU A 62 -0.97 5.34 -6.17
CA GLU A 62 -0.91 4.66 -7.46
C GLU A 62 -2.07 5.08 -8.35
N LYS A 63 -1.81 5.15 -9.66
CA LYS A 63 -2.87 5.21 -10.66
C LYS A 63 -3.31 3.78 -10.97
N ILE A 64 -4.59 3.49 -10.77
CA ILE A 64 -5.19 2.24 -11.21
C ILE A 64 -5.64 2.45 -12.66
N ASN A 65 -4.84 1.96 -13.60
CA ASN A 65 -5.34 1.78 -14.95
C ASN A 65 -6.22 0.53 -14.93
N ASN A 66 -7.49 0.65 -15.30
CA ASN A 66 -8.35 -0.49 -15.62
C ASN A 66 -7.90 -1.12 -16.97
N SER A 67 -6.60 -1.32 -17.16
CA SER A 67 -6.11 -2.32 -18.10
C SER A 67 -6.28 -3.64 -17.37
N THR A 68 -7.50 -4.15 -17.44
CA THR A 68 -7.76 -5.59 -17.41
C THR A 68 -6.67 -6.22 -18.28
N ASP A 69 -5.75 -6.97 -17.67
CA ASP A 69 -4.98 -7.97 -18.39
C ASP A 69 -6.01 -9.00 -18.90
N MET A 70 -6.60 -8.70 -20.05
CA MET A 70 -7.03 -9.72 -21.00
C MET A 70 -5.85 -9.93 -21.95
N GLN A 71 -4.94 -10.82 -21.58
CA GLN A 71 -4.17 -11.66 -22.50
C GLN A 71 -3.62 -12.86 -21.75
#